data_AF-A0A957SHF5-F1
#
_entry.id   AF-A0A957SHF5-F1
#
_cell.length_a   1.000
_cell.length_b   1.000
_cell.length_c   1.000
_cell.angle_alpha   90.00
_cell.angle_beta   90.00
_cell.angle_gamma   90.00
#
_symmetry.space_group_name_H-M   'P 1'
#
loop_
_entity.id
_entity.type
_entity.pdbx_description
1 polymer ?
#
loop_
_entity_poly.entity_id
_entity_poly.type
_entity_poly.pdbx_seq_one_letter_code
_entity_poly.pdbx_strand_id
1 'polypeptide(L)' 'MIETRVVYLEPGKLTVDKMTLPALKPTQVLVKTHQASVCGSERYFYRGINVRPQDEARGGS' A
#
# COMPACT_ATOMS: atom_id res chain seq x y z
N MET A 1 16.56 -16.84 2.80
CA MET A 1 15.97 -15.49 2.87
C MET A 1 14.64 -15.53 2.12
N ILE A 2 13.58 -14.92 2.65
CA ILE A 2 12.23 -15.00 2.05
C ILE A 2 12.08 -13.89 1.02
N GLU A 3 11.72 -14.24 -0.21
CA GLU A 3 11.39 -13.27 -1.25
C GLU A 3 9.93 -12.80 -1.12
N THR A 4 9.71 -11.52 -1.33
CA THR A 4 8.37 -10.91 -1.41
C THR A 4 8.26 -10.06 -2.67
N ARG A 5 7.02 -9.71 -3.04
CA ARG A 5 6.73 -8.73 -4.08
C ARG A 5 6.30 -7.42 -3.42
N VAL A 6 6.82 -6.31 -3.91
CA VAL A 6 6.42 -4.97 -3.49
C VAL A 6 5.84 -4.25 -4.68
N VAL A 7 4.71 -3.59 -4.45
CA VAL A 7 4.08 -2.72 -5.44
C VAL A 7 4.38 -1.28 -5.05
N TYR A 8 5.09 -0.57 -5.91
CA TYR A 8 5.30 0.87 -5.77
C TYR A 8 4.27 1.60 -6.62
N LEU A 9 3.67 2.61 -6.02
CA LEU A 9 2.66 3.44 -6.65
C LEU A 9 3.22 4.86 -6.76
N GLU A 10 3.11 5.42 -7.96
CA GLU A 10 3.34 6.81 -8.30
C GLU A 10 2.12 7.32 -9.09
N PRO A 11 1.85 8.63 -9.17
CA PRO A 11 0.80 9.14 -10.04
C PRO A 11 0.97 8.65 -11.48
N GLY A 12 0.01 7.88 -11.99
CA GLY A 12 0.00 7.32 -13.33
C GLY A 12 0.97 6.16 -13.58
N LYS A 13 1.68 5.65 -12.56
CA LYS A 13 2.66 4.59 -12.72
C LYS A 13 2.64 3.59 -11.57
N LEU A 14 2.75 2.31 -11.92
CA LEU A 14 2.82 1.20 -10.99
C LEU A 14 3.99 0.30 -11.38
N THR A 15 4.87 0.00 -10.43
CA THR A 15 5.95 -0.97 -10.62
C THR A 15 5.83 -2.09 -9.60
N VAL A 16 6.23 -3.29 -10.01
CA VAL A 16 6.21 -4.48 -9.16
C VAL A 16 7.61 -5.05 -9.13
N ASP A 17 8.24 -5.00 -7.95
CA ASP A 17 9.58 -5.51 -7.75
C ASP A 17 9.56 -6.74 -6.85
N LYS A 18 10.56 -7.61 -7.03
CA LYS A 18 10.86 -8.67 -6.08
C LYS A 18 11.99 -8.21 -5.17
N MET A 19 11.83 -8.40 -3.87
CA MET A 19 12.89 -8.11 -2.92
C MET A 19 12.97 -9.18 -1.84
N THR A 20 14.12 -9.25 -1.20
CA THR A 20 14.31 -10.06 -0.02
C THR A 20 13.79 -9.33 1.22
N LEU A 21 12.98 -10.01 2.02
CA LEU A 21 12.49 -9.46 3.28
C LEU A 21 13.65 -9.23 4.26
N PRO A 22 13.70 -8.06 4.93
CA PRO A 22 14.67 -7.81 5.98
C PRO A 22 14.40 -8.67 7.21
N ALA A 23 15.39 -8.78 8.09
CA ALA A 23 15.23 -9.45 9.37
C ALA A 23 14.17 -8.75 10.24
N LEU A 24 13.34 -9.53 10.94
CA LEU A 24 12.34 -9.00 11.85
C LEU A 24 13.00 -8.37 13.09
N LYS A 25 12.44 -7.25 13.54
CA LYS A 25 12.75 -6.69 14.87
C LYS A 25 12.01 -7.46 15.96
N PRO A 26 12.42 -7.36 17.24
CA PRO A 26 11.84 -8.16 18.33
C PRO A 26 10.32 -8.05 18.50
N THR A 27 9.72 -6.93 18.11
CA THR A 27 8.28 -6.65 18.25
C THR A 27 7.50 -6.76 16.94
N GLN A 28 8.10 -7.31 15.88
CA GLN A 28 7.47 -7.45 14.58
C GLN A 28 7.08 -8.91 14.30
N VAL A 29 6.02 -9.09 13.52
CA VAL A 29 5.58 -10.39 13.04
C VAL A 29 5.60 -10.44 11.52
N LEU A 30 5.88 -11.61 10.97
CA LEU A 30 5.78 -11.86 9.54
C LEU A 30 4.36 -12.28 9.19
N VAL A 31 3.72 -11.55 8.28
CA VAL A 31 2.39 -11.88 7.76
C VAL A 31 2.53 -12.38 6.32
N LYS A 32 1.99 -13.57 6.04
CA LYS A 32 1.87 -14.08 4.67
C LYS A 32 0.52 -13.64 4.09
N THR A 33 0.55 -12.57 3.32
CA THR A 33 -0.64 -12.04 2.66
C THR A 33 -1.11 -12.98 1.55
N HIS A 34 -2.35 -13.45 1.63
CA HIS A 34 -2.99 -14.23 0.56
C HIS A 34 -3.66 -13.31 -0.48
N GLN A 35 -4.19 -12.17 -0.03
CA GLN A 35 -4.82 -11.17 -0.85
C GLN A 35 -4.66 -9.79 -0.20
N ALA A 36 -4.46 -8.76 -1.02
CA ALA A 36 -4.51 -7.36 -0.62
C ALA A 36 -5.57 -6.66 -1.48
N SER A 37 -6.51 -5.99 -0.83
CA SER A 37 -7.57 -5.22 -1.51
C SER A 37 -7.09 -3.81 -1.82
N VAL A 38 -7.68 -3.20 -2.85
CA VAL A 38 -7.41 -1.82 -3.25
C VAL A 38 -8.63 -0.97 -2.90
N CYS A 39 -8.42 0.06 -2.10
CA CYS A 39 -9.42 1.04 -1.68
C CYS A 39 -9.37 2.30 -2.56
N GLY A 40 -10.35 3.20 -2.35
CA GLY A 40 -10.42 4.48 -3.05
C GLY A 40 -9.18 5.36 -2.84
N SER A 41 -8.54 5.28 -1.67
CA SER A 41 -7.30 5.99 -1.34
C SER A 41 -6.18 5.69 -2.33
N GLU A 42 -5.92 4.41 -2.60
CA GLU A 42 -4.88 4.00 -3.54
C GLU A 42 -5.22 4.45 -4.96
N ARG A 43 -6.51 4.36 -5.35
CA ARG A 43 -6.97 4.83 -6.65
C ARG A 43 -6.81 6.35 -6.81
N TYR A 44 -7.09 7.12 -5.76
CA TYR A 44 -6.94 8.58 -5.78
C TYR A 44 -5.47 8.98 -5.86
N PHE A 45 -4.64 8.32 -5.06
CA PHE A 45 -3.20 8.50 -5.10
C PHE A 45 -2.64 8.22 -6.51
N TYR A 46 -3.00 7.08 -7.13
CA TYR A 46 -2.58 6.75 -8.49
C TYR A 46 -3.03 7.79 -9.52
N ARG A 47 -4.18 8.44 -9.31
CA ARG A 47 -4.69 9.49 -10.21
C ARG A 47 -4.11 10.88 -9.91
N GLY A 48 -3.24 11.01 -8.92
CA GLY A 48 -2.73 12.31 -8.47
C GLY A 48 -3.82 13.21 -7.88
N ILE A 49 -4.92 12.63 -7.39
CA ILE A 49 -6.02 13.38 -6.78
C ILE A 49 -5.65 13.65 -5.32
N ASN A 50 -5.44 14.93 -4.98
CA ASN A 50 -5.32 15.36 -3.59
C ASN A 50 -6.71 15.65 -3.03
N VAL A 51 -7.11 14.88 -2.02
CA VAL A 51 -8.32 15.18 -1.25
C VAL A 51 -7.96 16.27 -0.24
N ARG A 52 -8.72 17.36 -0.23
CA ARG A 52 -8.54 18.38 0.81
C ARG A 52 -8.97 17.78 2.14
N PRO A 53 -8.31 18.10 3.27
CA PRO A 53 -8.67 17.53 4.57
C PRO A 53 -10.15 17.70 4.95
N GLN A 54 -10.82 18.74 4.44
CA GLN A 54 -12.25 18.99 4.67
C GLN A 54 -13.18 18.04 3.88
N ASP A 55 -12.68 17.47 2.79
CA ASP A 55 -13.37 16.54 1.88
C ASP A 55 -12.96 15.08 2.14
N GLU A 56 -12.12 14.82 3.17
CA GLU A 56 -11.81 13.47 3.61
C GLU A 56 -13.10 12.75 4.02
N ALA A 57 -13.15 11.44 3.75
CA ALA A 57 -14.32 10.63 4.00
C ALA A 57 -14.71 10.73 5.49
N ARG A 58 -15.74 11.52 5.79
CA ARG A 58 -16.46 11.44 7.06
C ARG A 58 -17.12 10.07 7.05
N GLY A 59 -16.60 9.14 7.85
CA GLY A 59 -17.22 7.82 8.04
C GLY A 59 -18.70 8.04 8.29
N GLY A 60 -19.51 7.70 7.30
CA GLY A 60 -20.95 7.95 7.34
C GLY A 60 -21.53 7.25 8.57
N SER A 61 -22.06 8.05 9.49
CA SER A 61 -22.96 7.61 10.55
C SER A 61 -24.31 7.26 9.97
#